data_AF-A0A2E1IXH9-F1
#
_entry.id   AF-A0A2E1IXH9-F1
#
_cell.length_a   1.000
_cell.length_b   1.000
_cell.length_c   1.000
_cell.angle_alpha   90.00
_cell.angle_beta   90.00
_cell.angle_gamma   90.00
#
_symmetry.space_group_name_H-M   'P 1'
#
loop_
_entity.id
_entity.type
_entity.pdbx_description
1 polymer ?
#
loop_
_entity_poly.entity_id
_entity_poly.type
_entity_poly.pdbx_seq_one_letter_code
_entity_poly.pdbx_strand_id
1 'polypeptide(L)' 'MTSSNWYLLMIGAIFIAVIAFVFGTIVFNYESEQQAREVGIFIGLWAPTFGMLGTRALIMEQKS' A
#
# COMPACT_ATOMS: atom_id res chain seq x y z
N MET A 1 8.17 -5.34 16.80
CA MET A 1 8.53 -4.82 15.47
C MET A 1 9.04 -3.42 15.67
N THR A 2 10.27 -3.09 15.25
CA THR A 2 10.74 -1.70 15.31
C THR A 2 9.97 -0.86 14.29
N SER A 3 9.78 0.43 14.55
CA SER A 3 9.06 1.32 13.64
C SER A 3 9.70 1.37 12.25
N SER A 4 11.03 1.32 12.17
CA SER A 4 11.77 1.20 10.91
C SER A 4 11.36 -0.02 10.08
N ASN A 5 11.09 -1.16 10.73
CA ASN A 5 10.66 -2.37 10.03
C ASN A 5 9.20 -2.27 9.55
N TRP A 6 8.35 -1.55 10.29
CA TRP A 6 6.97 -1.25 9.87
C TRP A 6 6.94 -0.33 8.64
N TYR A 7 7.77 0.71 8.64
CA TYR A 7 7.92 1.62 7.50
C TYR A 7 8.43 0.93 6.25
N LEU A 8 9.43 0.05 6.38
CA LEU A 8 9.93 -0.76 5.26
C LEU A 8 8.83 -1.64 4.65
N LEU A 9 8.02 -2.31 5.48
CA LEU A 9 6.88 -3.10 5.01
C LEU A 9 5.82 -2.24 4.33
N MET A 10 5.53 -1.06 4.87
CA MET A 10 4.58 -0.12 4.27
C MET A 10 5.07 0.37 2.90
N ILE A 11 6.33 0.75 2.78
CA ILE A 11 6.94 1.19 1.51
C ILE A 11 6.88 0.04 0.49
N GLY A 12 7.20 -1.19 0.91
CA GLY A 12 7.08 -2.37 0.07
C GLY A 12 5.65 -2.60 -0.43
N ALA A 13 4.65 -2.50 0.45
CA ALA A 13 3.24 -2.63 0.10
C ALA A 13 2.78 -1.55 -0.90
N ILE A 14 3.22 -0.29 -0.72
CA ILE A 14 2.91 0.79 -1.67
C ILE A 14 3.56 0.54 -3.03
N PHE A 15 4.83 0.10 -3.06
CA PHE A 15 5.51 -0.22 -4.31
C PHE A 15 4.79 -1.31 -5.10
N ILE A 16 4.39 -2.39 -4.43
CA ILE A 16 3.63 -3.49 -5.06
C ILE A 16 2.27 -2.98 -5.56
N ALA A 17 1.58 -2.15 -4.78
CA ALA A 17 0.32 -1.54 -5.18
C ALA A 17 0.46 -0.68 -6.44
N VAL A 18 1.51 0.16 -6.53
CA VAL A 18 1.79 0.96 -7.73
C VAL A 18 2.09 0.07 -8.93
N ILE A 19 2.84 -1.02 -8.76
CA ILE A 19 3.13 -1.96 -9.85
C ILE A 19 1.83 -2.63 -10.33
N ALA A 20 0.98 -3.08 -9.40
CA ALA A 20 -0.31 -3.67 -9.71
C ALA A 20 -1.25 -2.69 -10.44
N PHE A 21 -1.24 -1.41 -10.06
CA PHE A 21 -2.08 -0.41 -10.70
C PHE A 21 -1.57 0.03 -12.08
N VAL A 22 -0.28 0.36 -12.19
CA VAL A 22 0.32 0.94 -13.41
C VAL A 22 0.63 -0.14 -14.44
N PHE A 23 1.14 -1.29 -13.99
CA PHE A 23 1.57 -2.38 -14.85
C PHE A 23 0.63 -3.59 -14.75
N GLY A 24 -0.57 -3.44 -14.18
CA GLY A 24 -1.55 -4.51 -14.01
C GLY A 24 -1.87 -5.28 -15.28
N THR A 25 -2.03 -4.58 -16.39
CA THR A 25 -2.31 -5.17 -17.72
C THR A 25 -1.12 -5.92 -18.30
N ILE A 26 0.12 -5.61 -17.90
CA ILE A 26 1.35 -6.19 -18.46
C ILE A 26 1.92 -7.30 -17.54
N VAL A 27 1.92 -7.05 -16.23
CA VAL A 27 2.55 -7.91 -15.21
C VAL A 27 1.54 -8.90 -14.61
N PHE A 28 0.28 -8.49 -14.46
CA PHE A 28 -0.78 -9.27 -13.84
C PHE A 28 -1.88 -9.72 -14.82
N ASN A 29 -1.68 -9.42 -16.12
CA ASN A 29 -2.55 -9.83 -17.22
C ASN A 29 -4.04 -9.47 -17.02
N TYR A 30 -4.31 -8.26 -16.52
CA TYR A 30 -5.69 -7.77 -16.37
C TYR A 30 -6.39 -7.75 -17.72
N GLU A 31 -7.56 -8.39 -17.80
CA GLU A 31 -8.31 -8.59 -19.05
C GLU A 31 -8.99 -7.31 -19.55
N SER A 32 -9.16 -6.32 -18.67
CA SER A 32 -9.81 -5.06 -18.98
C SER A 32 -9.24 -3.90 -18.18
N GLU A 33 -9.36 -2.69 -18.74
CA GLU A 33 -9.07 -1.44 -18.01
C GLU A 33 -9.95 -1.26 -16.76
N GLN A 34 -11.13 -1.91 -16.75
CA GLN A 34 -12.04 -1.87 -15.62
C GLN A 34 -11.47 -2.61 -14.40
N GLN A 35 -10.81 -3.75 -14.60
CA GLN A 35 -10.08 -4.47 -13.55
C GLN A 35 -8.94 -3.62 -12.96
N ALA A 36 -8.16 -2.93 -13.81
CA ALA A 36 -7.11 -2.03 -13.36
C ALA A 36 -7.67 -0.88 -12.49
N ARG A 37 -8.84 -0.37 -12.89
CA ARG A 37 -9.55 0.69 -12.14
C ARG A 37 -10.03 0.20 -10.77
N GLU A 38 -10.60 -1.00 -10.69
CA GLU A 38 -11.04 -1.60 -9.43
C GLU A 38 -9.89 -1.80 -8.44
N VAL A 39 -8.75 -2.31 -8.94
CA VAL A 39 -7.52 -2.43 -8.15
C VAL A 39 -7.02 -1.05 -7.67
N GLY A 40 -7.04 -0.05 -8.54
CA GLY A 40 -6.69 1.33 -8.19
C GLY A 40 -7.58 1.93 -7.09
N ILE A 41 -8.89 1.70 -7.17
CA ILE A 41 -9.85 2.12 -6.14
C ILE A 41 -9.54 1.43 -4.81
N PHE A 42 -9.30 0.11 -4.85
CA PHE A 42 -8.95 -0.65 -3.65
C PHE A 42 -7.69 -0.07 -3.00
N ILE A 43 -6.60 0.09 -3.76
CA ILE A 43 -5.35 0.69 -3.27
C ILE A 43 -5.58 2.07 -2.66
N GLY A 44 -6.35 2.93 -3.35
CA GLY A 44 -6.68 4.27 -2.89
C GLY A 44 -7.47 4.28 -1.57
N LEU A 45 -8.38 3.32 -1.37
CA LEU A 45 -9.14 3.17 -0.13
C LEU A 45 -8.28 2.68 1.05
N TRP A 46 -7.25 1.88 0.79
CA TRP A 46 -6.37 1.36 1.84
C TRP A 46 -5.25 2.33 2.24
N ALA A 47 -4.85 3.26 1.37
CA ALA A 47 -3.77 4.22 1.65
C ALA A 47 -3.98 5.06 2.94
N PRO A 48 -5.18 5.61 3.22
CA PRO A 48 -5.45 6.30 4.49
C PRO A 48 -5.28 5.39 5.72
N THR A 49 -5.68 4.13 5.62
CA THR A 49 -5.55 3.14 6.69
C THR A 49 -4.09 2.86 7.00
N PHE A 50 -3.25 2.70 5.97
CA PHE A 50 -1.80 2.56 6.18
C PHE A 50 -1.19 3.80 6.83
N GLY A 51 -1.60 5.00 6.41
CA GLY A 51 -1.18 6.25 7.06
C GLY A 51 -1.52 6.30 8.56
N MET A 52 -2.76 5.95 8.93
CA MET A 52 -3.20 5.91 10.33
C MET A 52 -2.48 4.85 11.18
N LEU A 53 -2.22 3.67 10.60
CA LEU A 53 -1.47 2.63 11.30
C LEU A 53 -0.01 3.06 11.54
N GLY A 54 0.57 3.82 10.61
CA GLY A 54 1.93 4.35 10.74
C GLY A 54 2.05 5.45 11.77
N THR A 55 1.12 6.40 11.78
CA THR A 55 1.08 7.43 12.83
C THR A 55 0.88 6.80 14.20
N ARG A 56 0.03 5.78 14.33
CA ARG A 56 -0.11 5.01 15.58
C ARG A 56 1.20 4.32 15.97
N ALA A 57 1.90 3.69 15.02
CA ALA A 57 3.17 3.02 15.29
C ALA A 57 4.25 4.01 15.80
N LEU A 58 4.36 5.20 15.19
CA LEU A 58 5.24 6.27 15.67
C LEU A 58 4.92 6.72 17.10
N ILE A 59 3.64 6.97 17.39
CA ILE A 59 3.21 7.42 18.72
C ILE A 59 3.53 6.37 19.78
N MET A 60 3.41 5.08 19.44
CA MET A 60 3.74 3.98 20.33
C MET A 60 5.24 3.87 20.59
N GLU A 61 6.07 4.08 19.57
CA GLU A 61 7.52 4.08 19.72
C GLU A 61 8.02 5.26 20.56
N GLN A 62 7.44 6.45 20.40
CA GLN A 62 7.78 7.63 21.22
C GLN A 62 7.36 7.51 22.70
N LYS A 63 6.43 6.61 23.01
CA LYS A 63 5.96 6.35 24.39
C LYS A 63 6.74 5.25 25.10
N SER A 64 7.53 4.46 24.37
CA SER A 64 8.35 3.38 24.92
C SER A 64 9.73 3.87 25.34
#